data_AF-A0A0D3C0R8-F1
#
_entry.id   AF-A0A0D3C0R8-F1
#
_cell.length_a   1.000
_cell.length_b   1.000
_cell.length_c   1.000
_cell.angle_alpha   90.00
_cell.angle_beta   90.00
_cell.angle_gamma   90.00
#
_symmetry.space_group_name_H-M   'P 1'
#
loop_
_entity.id
_entity.type
_entity.pdbx_description
1 polymer ?
#
loop_
_entity_poly.entity_id
_entity_poly.type
_entity_poly.pdbx_seq_one_letter_code
_entity_poly.pdbx_strand_id
1 'polypeptide(L)'
;MAMKNLSFLAVLSLLALTLPLAIASDPSPLQDFCVGVNTPSDGVFVNGKFCKDPKLVTVDDFFMAGLQNARPVANVVGSNVTAVNVNNLPGLNTLGISLVRIDYGVNGQNPPHTHPRATEILYVGHGKLLVGFVTSNGDGNRLFTKTLNEGDVFVFPEGLICYELTYY
;
A
#
# COMPACT_ATOMS: atom_id res chain seq x y z
N MET A 1 -44.10 -22.73 -23.60
CA MET A 1 -42.62 -22.85 -23.65
C MET A 1 -41.87 -21.72 -22.91
N ALA A 2 -42.54 -20.66 -22.42
CA ALA A 2 -41.88 -19.51 -21.77
C ALA A 2 -41.53 -19.69 -20.27
N MET A 3 -42.28 -20.49 -19.51
CA MET A 3 -42.08 -20.65 -18.05
C MET A 3 -40.78 -21.39 -17.66
N LYS A 4 -40.30 -22.31 -18.50
CA LYS A 4 -39.06 -23.08 -18.23
C LYS A 4 -37.81 -22.19 -18.30
N ASN A 5 -37.82 -21.20 -19.20
CA ASN A 5 -36.71 -20.26 -19.37
C ASN A 5 -36.66 -19.21 -18.26
N LEU A 6 -37.82 -18.79 -17.73
CA LEU A 6 -37.89 -17.84 -16.61
C LEU A 6 -37.35 -18.46 -15.31
N SER A 7 -37.66 -19.74 -15.06
CA SER A 7 -37.13 -20.50 -13.92
C SER A 7 -35.61 -20.69 -14.01
N PHE A 8 -35.09 -21.02 -15.20
CA PHE A 8 -33.66 -21.16 -15.43
C PHE A 8 -32.89 -19.85 -15.24
N LEU A 9 -33.39 -18.73 -15.75
CA LEU A 9 -32.80 -17.40 -15.54
C LEU A 9 -32.82 -16.99 -14.06
N ALA A 10 -33.90 -17.29 -13.34
CA ALA A 10 -33.97 -17.03 -11.90
C ALA A 10 -32.90 -17.82 -11.13
N VAL A 11 -32.74 -19.12 -11.43
CA VAL A 11 -31.70 -19.96 -10.82
C VAL A 11 -30.30 -19.46 -11.15
N LEU A 12 -30.04 -19.05 -12.40
CA LEU A 12 -28.75 -18.52 -12.81
C LEU A 12 -28.41 -17.20 -12.13
N SER A 13 -29.40 -16.30 -11.97
CA SER A 13 -29.24 -15.04 -11.23
C SER A 13 -28.97 -15.28 -9.74
N LEU A 14 -29.68 -16.22 -9.11
CA LEU A 14 -29.41 -16.64 -7.73
C LEU A 14 -28.02 -17.24 -7.57
N LEU A 15 -27.55 -18.04 -8.53
CA LEU A 15 -26.21 -18.61 -8.51
C LEU A 15 -25.13 -17.55 -8.71
N ALA A 16 -25.36 -16.56 -9.59
CA ALA A 16 -24.45 -15.44 -9.80
C ALA A 16 -24.28 -14.57 -8.53
N LEU A 17 -25.32 -14.41 -7.73
CA LEU A 17 -25.26 -13.75 -6.42
C LEU A 17 -24.41 -14.49 -5.38
N THR A 18 -24.14 -15.79 -5.59
CA THR A 18 -23.29 -16.60 -4.70
C THR A 18 -21.81 -16.62 -5.12
N LEU A 19 -21.47 -16.03 -6.28
CA LEU A 19 -20.07 -15.89 -6.69
C LEU A 19 -19.38 -14.88 -5.77
N PRO A 20 -18.30 -15.26 -5.07
CA PRO A 20 -17.56 -14.32 -4.26
C PRO A 20 -16.95 -13.25 -5.17
N LEU A 21 -17.34 -11.99 -4.96
CA LEU A 21 -16.59 -10.86 -5.47
C LEU A 21 -15.27 -10.84 -4.69
N ALA A 22 -14.17 -11.24 -5.35
CA ALA A 22 -12.84 -11.07 -4.77
C ALA A 22 -12.51 -9.58 -4.75
N ILE A 23 -12.63 -8.96 -3.58
CA ILE A 23 -12.10 -7.61 -3.35
C ILE A 23 -10.64 -7.80 -2.96
N ALA A 24 -9.73 -7.50 -3.89
CA ALA A 24 -8.28 -7.64 -3.69
C ALA A 24 -7.63 -6.42 -2.99
N SER A 25 -8.43 -5.40 -2.68
CA SER A 25 -8.05 -4.18 -1.96
C SER A 25 -8.35 -4.32 -0.47
N ASP A 26 -7.79 -3.41 0.33
CA ASP A 26 -8.20 -3.19 1.71
C ASP A 26 -9.73 -2.98 1.79
N PRO A 27 -10.43 -3.66 2.72
CA PRO A 27 -11.87 -3.47 2.93
C PRO A 27 -12.20 -2.06 3.40
N SER A 28 -13.34 -1.51 2.96
CA SER A 28 -13.84 -0.23 3.46
C SER A 28 -14.09 -0.28 4.98
N PRO A 29 -13.82 0.82 5.71
CA PRO A 29 -14.11 0.89 7.14
C PRO A 29 -15.63 0.83 7.40
N LEU A 30 -16.01 0.21 8.52
CA LEU A 30 -17.42 0.07 8.96
C LEU A 30 -17.78 1.08 10.08
N GLN A 31 -16.82 1.90 10.49
CA GLN A 31 -16.92 2.90 11.53
C GLN A 31 -15.84 3.97 11.30
N ASP A 32 -15.92 5.10 12.00
CA ASP A 32 -15.00 6.24 11.80
C ASP A 32 -13.52 5.86 11.99
N PHE A 33 -13.21 5.01 12.96
CA PHE A 33 -11.85 4.50 13.19
C PHE A 33 -11.84 3.15 13.91
N CYS A 34 -10.75 2.40 13.73
CA CYS A 34 -10.46 1.16 14.47
C CYS A 34 -8.96 1.09 14.71
N VAL A 35 -8.46 1.71 15.79
CA VAL A 35 -7.01 1.73 16.10
C VAL A 35 -6.52 0.29 16.31
N GLY A 36 -5.55 -0.15 15.51
CA GLY A 36 -5.04 -1.52 15.54
C GLY A 36 -4.31 -1.85 16.84
N VAL A 37 -4.59 -3.01 17.43
CA VAL A 37 -3.85 -3.56 18.58
C VAL A 37 -3.21 -4.90 18.24
N ASN A 38 -2.08 -5.20 18.90
CA ASN A 38 -1.40 -6.50 18.81
C ASN A 38 -1.90 -7.49 19.88
N THR A 39 -2.94 -7.13 20.64
CA THR A 39 -3.48 -7.88 21.78
C THR A 39 -4.92 -8.32 21.53
N PRO A 40 -5.37 -9.45 22.09
CA PRO A 40 -4.65 -10.28 23.06
C PRO A 40 -3.60 -11.18 22.41
N SER A 41 -2.58 -11.57 23.19
CA SER A 41 -1.53 -12.52 22.82
C SER A 41 -2.06 -13.90 22.38
N ASP A 42 -3.30 -14.23 22.76
CA ASP A 42 -4.01 -15.47 22.44
C ASP A 42 -5.23 -15.23 21.52
N GLY A 43 -5.23 -14.11 20.79
CA GLY A 43 -6.30 -13.72 19.88
C GLY A 43 -6.38 -14.58 18.62
N VAL A 44 -7.57 -14.67 18.02
CA VAL A 44 -7.80 -15.29 16.71
C VAL A 44 -7.13 -14.44 15.62
N PHE A 45 -6.49 -15.06 14.62
CA PHE A 45 -5.99 -14.34 13.46
C PHE A 45 -7.16 -13.82 12.61
N VAL A 46 -7.20 -12.51 12.40
CA VAL A 46 -8.18 -11.83 11.54
C VAL A 46 -7.49 -11.20 10.35
N ASN A 47 -8.24 -10.86 9.31
CA ASN A 47 -7.72 -10.02 8.23
C ASN A 47 -7.55 -8.58 8.77
N GLY A 48 -6.30 -8.12 8.91
CA GLY A 48 -5.97 -6.83 9.54
C GLY A 48 -5.60 -6.96 11.03
N LYS A 49 -6.13 -6.07 11.87
CA LYS A 49 -5.91 -6.08 13.33
C LYS A 49 -7.22 -5.87 14.09
N PHE A 50 -7.25 -6.35 15.34
CA PHE A 50 -8.29 -6.00 16.29
C PHE A 50 -8.27 -4.50 16.63
N CYS A 51 -9.42 -3.96 17.01
CA CYS A 51 -9.56 -2.56 17.40
C CYS A 51 -9.32 -2.38 18.92
N LYS A 52 -8.62 -1.32 19.29
CA LYS A 52 -8.62 -0.73 20.63
C LYS A 52 -10.04 -0.30 21.01
N ASP A 53 -10.41 -0.35 22.29
CA ASP A 53 -11.66 0.24 22.78
C ASP A 53 -11.73 1.73 22.36
N PRO A 54 -12.74 2.16 21.59
CA PRO A 54 -12.86 3.52 21.12
C PRO A 54 -12.83 4.58 22.23
N LYS A 55 -13.23 4.23 23.47
CA LYS A 55 -13.19 5.15 24.62
C LYS A 55 -11.78 5.39 25.16
N LEU A 56 -10.83 4.54 24.80
CA LEU A 56 -9.42 4.63 25.21
C LEU A 56 -8.52 5.17 24.11
N VAL A 57 -9.08 5.47 22.93
CA VAL A 57 -8.34 6.04 21.80
C VAL A 57 -8.00 7.49 22.08
N THR A 58 -6.79 7.89 21.70
CA THR A 58 -6.22 9.23 21.89
C THR A 58 -5.61 9.74 20.60
N VAL A 59 -5.28 11.04 20.54
CA VAL A 59 -4.62 11.64 19.37
C VAL A 59 -3.29 10.97 19.03
N ASP A 60 -2.58 10.46 20.04
CA ASP A 60 -1.28 9.79 19.87
C ASP A 60 -1.40 8.47 19.10
N ASP A 61 -2.57 7.84 19.06
CA ASP A 61 -2.82 6.63 18.26
C ASP A 61 -2.82 6.92 16.74
N PHE A 62 -3.00 8.20 16.36
CA PHE A 62 -3.05 8.68 14.96
C PHE A 62 -1.86 9.55 14.58
N PHE A 63 -0.88 9.71 15.47
CA PHE A 63 0.23 10.62 15.27
C PHE A 63 1.58 9.88 15.26
N MET A 64 2.40 10.17 14.24
CA MET A 64 3.81 9.80 14.21
C MET A 64 4.64 11.03 13.87
N ALA A 65 5.57 11.38 14.76
CA ALA A 65 6.54 12.44 14.52
C ALA A 65 7.83 11.93 13.85
N GLY A 66 8.60 12.83 13.25
CA GLY A 66 10.00 12.60 12.91
C GLY A 66 10.30 12.35 11.44
N LEU A 67 9.29 12.23 10.57
CA LEU A 67 9.48 12.07 9.12
C LEU A 67 10.15 13.29 8.47
N GLN A 68 10.15 14.46 9.10
CA GLN A 68 10.87 15.64 8.59
C GLN A 68 12.39 15.48 8.63
N ASN A 69 12.90 14.60 9.49
CA ASN A 69 14.34 14.41 9.66
C ASN A 69 14.81 13.27 8.75
N ALA A 70 15.76 13.56 7.87
CA ALA A 70 16.40 12.55 7.04
C ALA A 70 17.10 11.49 7.92
N ARG A 71 16.96 10.22 7.56
CA ARG A 71 17.65 9.12 8.23
C ARG A 71 19.05 8.90 7.64
N PRO A 72 20.04 8.51 8.46
CA PRO A 72 21.36 8.16 7.96
C PRO A 72 21.29 7.00 6.97
N VAL A 73 22.05 7.13 5.88
CA VAL A 73 22.22 6.10 4.86
C VAL A 73 23.64 5.54 4.99
N ALA A 74 23.75 4.35 5.58
CA ALA A 74 25.03 3.68 5.84
C ALA A 74 24.92 2.18 5.57
N ASN A 75 24.38 1.81 4.41
CA ASN A 75 24.23 0.43 3.97
C ASN A 75 24.59 0.28 2.49
N VAL A 76 24.74 -0.96 2.04
CA VAL A 76 25.24 -1.31 0.70
C VAL A 76 24.31 -0.88 -0.44
N VAL A 77 23.00 -0.73 -0.17
CA VAL A 77 22.04 -0.26 -1.18
C VAL A 77 21.99 1.26 -1.27
N GLY A 78 22.50 1.97 -0.26
CA GLY A 78 22.56 3.43 -0.24
C GLY A 78 21.19 4.09 -0.11
N SER A 79 20.22 3.44 0.54
CA SER A 79 18.92 4.04 0.87
C SER A 79 18.44 3.63 2.26
N ASN A 80 17.57 4.42 2.88
CA ASN A 80 16.96 4.14 4.16
C ASN A 80 15.44 4.31 4.06
N VAL A 81 14.70 3.25 4.37
CA VAL A 81 13.24 3.20 4.29
C VAL A 81 12.64 3.35 5.68
N THR A 82 11.96 4.47 5.92
CA THR A 82 11.15 4.70 7.12
C THR A 82 9.68 4.45 6.78
N ALA A 83 9.20 3.25 7.07
CA ALA A 83 7.80 2.88 6.84
C ALA A 83 6.87 3.57 7.84
N VAL A 84 5.66 3.93 7.39
CA VAL A 84 4.53 4.37 8.21
C VAL A 84 3.31 3.53 7.82
N ASN A 85 3.15 2.41 8.51
CA ASN A 85 2.11 1.43 8.27
C ASN A 85 1.40 1.07 9.57
N VAL A 86 0.38 0.23 9.49
CA VAL A 86 -0.45 -0.15 10.65
C VAL A 86 0.33 -0.70 11.86
N ASN A 87 1.55 -1.21 11.68
CA ASN A 87 2.35 -1.73 12.79
C ASN A 87 3.06 -0.64 13.60
N ASN A 88 3.26 0.55 13.04
CA ASN A 88 3.94 1.65 13.72
C ASN A 88 3.10 2.92 13.82
N LEU A 89 2.00 3.03 13.06
CA LEU A 89 0.94 4.01 13.23
C LEU A 89 -0.41 3.27 13.27
N PRO A 90 -0.87 2.82 14.46
CA PRO A 90 -2.00 1.90 14.59
C PRO A 90 -3.34 2.52 14.16
N GLY A 91 -3.46 3.84 14.17
CA GLY A 91 -4.61 4.57 13.64
C GLY A 91 -4.87 4.36 12.14
N LEU A 92 -3.92 3.82 11.38
CA LEU A 92 -4.10 3.48 9.96
C LEU A 92 -4.97 2.23 9.71
N ASN A 93 -5.21 1.42 10.74
CA ASN A 93 -5.97 0.18 10.58
C ASN A 93 -7.38 0.47 10.02
N THR A 94 -7.81 -0.31 9.03
CA THR A 94 -9.08 -0.18 8.28
C THR A 94 -9.21 1.02 7.32
N LEU A 95 -8.21 1.90 7.23
CA LEU A 95 -8.32 3.14 6.45
C LEU A 95 -7.79 3.06 5.00
N GLY A 96 -7.18 1.93 4.61
CA GLY A 96 -6.75 1.69 3.22
C GLY A 96 -5.57 2.53 2.75
N ILE A 97 -4.81 3.14 3.65
CA ILE A 97 -3.64 3.96 3.32
C ILE A 97 -2.44 3.66 4.21
N SER A 98 -1.25 3.90 3.68
CA SER A 98 0.02 3.90 4.40
C SER A 98 0.97 4.90 3.74
N LEU A 99 2.11 5.17 4.38
CA LEU A 99 3.12 6.09 3.87
C LEU A 99 4.51 5.46 4.04
N VAL A 100 5.45 5.90 3.24
CA VAL A 100 6.88 5.62 3.43
C VAL A 100 7.68 6.88 3.14
N ARG A 101 8.73 7.11 3.93
CA ARG A 101 9.80 8.05 3.58
C ARG A 101 11.02 7.25 3.19
N ILE A 102 11.64 7.60 2.07
CA ILE A 102 12.90 7.00 1.65
C ILE A 102 13.95 8.11 1.57
N ASP A 103 15.06 7.93 2.28
CA ASP A 103 16.23 8.79 2.20
C ASP A 103 17.30 8.08 1.37
N TYR A 104 17.85 8.75 0.36
CA TYR A 104 18.89 8.21 -0.52
C TYR A 104 20.22 8.90 -0.24
N GLY A 105 21.29 8.10 -0.19
CA GLY A 105 22.66 8.60 -0.27
C GLY A 105 23.12 8.73 -1.72
N VAL A 106 24.37 9.15 -1.92
CA VAL A 106 24.99 9.21 -3.25
C VAL A 106 24.99 7.83 -3.89
N ASN A 107 24.50 7.72 -5.13
CA ASN A 107 24.31 6.46 -5.86
C ASN A 107 23.38 5.45 -5.14
N GLY A 108 22.53 5.95 -4.26
CA GLY A 108 21.57 5.17 -3.50
C GLY A 108 20.47 4.58 -4.36
N GLN A 109 20.03 3.36 -4.03
CA GLN A 109 19.02 2.61 -4.74
C GLN A 109 17.96 2.09 -3.77
N ASN A 110 16.72 2.08 -4.22
CA ASN A 110 15.71 1.16 -3.73
C ASN A 110 15.56 0.10 -4.84
N PRO A 111 16.15 -1.09 -4.65
CA PRO A 111 16.29 -2.09 -5.71
C PRO A 111 14.94 -2.51 -6.31
N PRO A 112 14.93 -3.20 -7.47
CA PRO A 112 13.70 -3.76 -8.04
C PRO A 112 12.87 -4.55 -7.01
N HIS A 113 11.64 -4.09 -6.75
CA HIS A 113 10.72 -4.65 -5.76
C HIS A 113 9.26 -4.55 -6.22
N THR A 114 8.30 -4.99 -5.41
CA THR A 114 6.87 -4.95 -5.73
C THR A 114 6.02 -4.68 -4.48
N HIS A 115 4.88 -4.03 -4.68
CA HIS A 115 3.82 -3.89 -3.70
C HIS A 115 2.61 -4.75 -4.11
N PRO A 116 2.47 -5.97 -3.56
CA PRO A 116 1.51 -6.95 -4.09
C PRO A 116 0.05 -6.64 -3.82
N ARG A 117 -0.25 -5.58 -3.04
CA ARG A 117 -1.61 -5.24 -2.56
C ARG A 117 -1.88 -3.73 -2.53
N ALA A 118 -1.03 -2.92 -3.17
CA ALA A 118 -1.17 -1.47 -3.16
C ALA A 118 -0.52 -0.83 -4.39
N THR A 119 -1.18 0.19 -4.94
CA THR A 119 -0.56 1.18 -5.83
C THR A 119 0.24 2.16 -4.97
N GLU A 120 1.39 2.60 -5.47
CA GLU A 120 2.20 3.64 -4.83
C GLU A 120 2.10 4.96 -5.61
N ILE A 121 2.01 6.06 -4.86
CA ILE A 121 2.27 7.40 -5.37
C ILE A 121 3.51 7.96 -4.68
N LEU A 122 4.49 8.36 -5.47
CA LEU A 122 5.77 8.89 -5.01
C LEU A 122 5.83 10.39 -5.28
N TYR A 123 6.31 11.14 -4.29
CA TYR A 123 6.59 12.57 -4.38
C TYR A 123 8.04 12.83 -4.00
N VAL A 124 8.78 13.59 -4.81
CA VAL A 124 10.17 13.94 -4.51
C VAL A 124 10.19 15.18 -3.62
N GLY A 125 10.46 14.97 -2.33
CA GLY A 125 10.58 16.07 -1.36
C GLY A 125 11.87 16.88 -1.47
N HIS A 126 12.96 16.30 -1.99
CA HIS A 126 14.23 17.00 -2.21
C HIS A 126 15.12 16.23 -3.20
N GLY A 127 15.87 16.96 -4.03
CA GLY A 127 16.88 16.38 -4.92
C GLY A 127 16.32 15.85 -6.25
N LYS A 128 16.94 14.79 -6.78
CA LYS A 128 16.54 14.15 -8.04
C LYS A 128 16.56 12.64 -7.91
N LEU A 129 15.59 11.98 -8.54
CA LEU A 129 15.42 10.53 -8.45
C LEU A 129 15.07 9.96 -9.82
N LEU A 130 15.81 8.97 -10.31
CA LEU A 130 15.35 8.15 -11.42
C LEU A 130 14.41 7.09 -10.87
N VAL A 131 13.21 7.02 -11.42
CA VAL A 131 12.23 6.00 -11.06
C VAL A 131 11.84 5.19 -12.28
N GLY A 132 11.29 4.00 -12.06
CA GLY A 132 10.64 3.25 -13.12
C GLY A 132 9.88 2.03 -12.67
N PHE A 133 9.03 1.53 -13.56
CA PHE A 133 8.39 0.21 -13.41
C PHE A 133 8.35 -0.55 -14.73
N VAL A 134 8.16 -1.86 -14.62
CA VAL A 134 8.07 -2.78 -15.76
C VAL A 134 6.65 -3.34 -15.86
N THR A 135 6.06 -3.29 -17.06
CA THR A 135 4.73 -3.87 -17.29
C THR A 135 4.74 -5.39 -17.22
N SER A 136 3.56 -5.99 -17.11
CA SER A 136 3.42 -7.45 -17.21
C SER A 136 3.70 -7.95 -18.63
N ASN A 137 3.85 -9.27 -18.76
CA ASN A 137 4.18 -9.94 -20.02
C ASN A 137 3.25 -9.59 -21.21
N GLY A 138 2.01 -9.19 -20.97
CA GLY A 138 1.05 -8.79 -22.01
C GLY A 138 1.51 -7.58 -22.84
N ASP A 139 2.34 -6.70 -22.26
CA ASP A 139 2.98 -5.56 -22.94
C ASP A 139 4.50 -5.78 -23.10
N GLY A 140 4.94 -7.04 -23.16
CA GLY A 140 6.33 -7.40 -23.44
C GLY A 140 7.35 -6.97 -22.38
N ASN A 141 6.93 -6.82 -21.12
CA ASN A 141 7.79 -6.31 -20.03
C ASN A 141 8.41 -4.94 -20.36
N ARG A 142 7.61 -4.03 -20.92
CA ARG A 142 8.05 -2.67 -21.26
C ARG A 142 8.44 -1.89 -20.01
N LEU A 143 9.59 -1.23 -20.07
CA LEU A 143 10.08 -0.31 -19.05
C LEU A 143 9.49 1.09 -19.24
N PHE A 144 8.90 1.62 -18.16
CA PHE A 144 8.59 3.05 -18.00
C PHE A 144 9.60 3.65 -17.03
N THR A 145 10.28 4.73 -17.42
CA THR A 145 11.25 5.40 -16.55
C THR A 145 11.27 6.91 -16.75
N LYS A 146 11.58 7.64 -15.67
CA LYS A 146 11.65 9.10 -15.65
C LYS A 146 12.61 9.57 -14.57
N THR A 147 13.40 10.60 -14.85
CA THR A 147 14.09 11.37 -13.81
C THR A 147 13.13 12.42 -13.29
N LEU A 148 12.84 12.34 -12.00
CA LEU A 148 12.04 13.29 -11.23
C LEU A 148 12.95 14.34 -10.57
N ASN A 149 12.47 15.57 -10.51
CA ASN A 149 13.04 16.66 -9.73
C ASN A 149 12.20 16.91 -8.48
N GLU A 150 12.71 17.72 -7.57
CA GLU A 150 11.96 18.19 -6.41
C GLU A 150 10.60 18.78 -6.81
N GLY A 151 9.54 18.32 -6.13
CA GLY A 151 8.16 18.68 -6.43
C GLY A 151 7.45 17.74 -7.41
N ASP A 152 8.18 16.92 -8.18
CA ASP A 152 7.56 15.99 -9.13
C ASP A 152 6.89 14.80 -8.43
N VAL A 153 5.88 14.23 -9.10
CA VAL A 153 5.10 13.09 -8.65
C VAL A 153 5.13 11.98 -9.69
N PHE A 154 5.11 10.72 -9.24
CA PHE A 154 5.05 9.53 -10.09
C PHE A 154 4.16 8.45 -9.46
N VAL A 155 3.50 7.63 -10.28
CA VAL A 155 2.59 6.57 -9.82
C VAL A 155 3.11 5.21 -10.29
N PHE A 156 3.17 4.25 -9.37
CA PHE A 156 3.50 2.86 -9.66
C PHE A 156 2.24 1.99 -9.52
N PRO A 157 1.80 1.31 -10.60
CA PRO A 157 0.65 0.43 -10.52
C PRO A 157 0.87 -0.75 -9.57
N GLU A 158 -0.20 -1.16 -8.90
CA GLU A 158 -0.19 -2.30 -7.98
C GLU A 158 0.45 -3.55 -8.58
N GLY A 159 1.33 -4.18 -7.79
CA GLY A 159 1.95 -5.47 -8.11
C GLY A 159 3.04 -5.44 -9.18
N LEU A 160 3.25 -4.33 -9.90
CA LEU A 160 4.32 -4.23 -10.89
C LEU A 160 5.70 -4.12 -10.23
N ILE A 161 6.73 -4.57 -10.94
CA ILE A 161 8.12 -4.41 -10.48
C ILE A 161 8.51 -2.95 -10.65
N CYS A 162 8.84 -2.27 -9.56
CA CYS A 162 9.30 -0.87 -9.51
C CYS A 162 10.71 -0.75 -8.94
N TYR A 163 11.38 0.37 -9.21
CA TYR A 163 12.68 0.73 -8.65
C TYR A 163 12.87 2.24 -8.62
N GLU A 164 13.77 2.68 -7.75
CA GLU A 164 14.24 4.05 -7.69
C GLU A 164 15.74 4.11 -7.46
N LEU A 165 16.43 5.07 -8.06
CA LEU A 165 17.82 5.35 -7.72
C LEU A 165 18.25 6.79 -7.98
N THR A 166 19.30 7.17 -7.27
CA THR A 166 20.03 8.42 -7.46
C THR A 166 21.37 8.14 -8.18
N TYR A 167 21.91 9.12 -8.89
CA TYR A 167 23.18 8.98 -9.65
C TYR A 167 24.21 10.07 -9.33
N TYR A 168 23.96 10.90 -8.30
CA TYR A 168 24.78 12.05 -7.95
C TYR A 168 25.08 12.07 -6.46
#